data_AF-A0A952HAY0-F1
#
_entry.id   AF-A0A952HAY0-F1
#
_cell.length_a   1.000
_cell.length_b   1.000
_cell.length_c   1.000
_cell.angle_alpha   90.00
_cell.angle_beta   90.00
_cell.angle_gamma   90.00
#
_symmetry.space_group_name_H-M   'P 1'
#
loop_
_entity.id
_entity.type
_entity.pdbx_description
1 polymer ?
#
loop_
_entity_poly.entity_id
_entity_poly.type
_entity_poly.pdbx_seq_one_letter_code
_entity_poly.pdbx_strand_id
1 'polypeptide(L)'
;MPAPVVLSGERVTLSTPTQRDVDRIAELCADPAVARWTTVPSPYRRENAVGFVRTMVPDGWASGRECTWAIRTDDVLVGMISIGDIHDRQGEIGFWLGAE
;
A
#
# COMPACT_ATOMS: atom_id res chain seq x y z
N MET A 1 18.69 -6.54 3.94
CA MET A 1 17.28 -6.08 4.08
C MET A 1 16.64 -6.18 2.71
N PRO A 2 15.35 -6.51 2.60
CA PRO A 2 14.73 -6.77 1.30
C PRO A 2 14.71 -5.50 0.46
N ALA A 3 14.93 -5.63 -0.84
CA ALA A 3 14.79 -4.55 -1.80
C ALA A 3 13.40 -4.61 -2.45
N PRO A 4 12.77 -3.47 -2.76
CA PRO A 4 11.51 -3.46 -3.50
C PRO A 4 11.59 -4.27 -4.78
N VAL A 5 10.63 -5.15 -5.00
CA VAL A 5 10.51 -6.01 -6.18
C VAL A 5 9.15 -5.80 -6.84
N VAL A 6 9.12 -5.82 -8.17
CA VAL A 6 7.87 -5.85 -8.93
C VAL A 6 7.45 -7.30 -9.11
N LEU A 7 6.19 -7.60 -8.80
CA LEU A 7 5.60 -8.92 -9.02
C LEU A 7 4.55 -8.81 -10.12
N SER A 8 4.68 -9.63 -11.16
CA SER A 8 3.74 -9.65 -12.29
C SER A 8 2.93 -10.94 -12.27
N GLY A 9 1.61 -10.83 -12.23
CA GLY A 9 0.66 -11.93 -12.42
C GLY A 9 -0.18 -11.74 -13.67
N GLU A 10 -1.10 -12.68 -13.93
CA GLU A 10 -2.00 -12.63 -15.10
C GLU A 10 -2.98 -11.44 -15.04
N ARG A 11 -3.45 -11.09 -13.84
CA ARG A 11 -4.51 -10.08 -13.63
C ARG A 11 -4.02 -8.78 -13.01
N VAL A 12 -2.92 -8.83 -12.27
CA VAL A 12 -2.42 -7.69 -11.50
C VAL A 12 -0.91 -7.60 -11.56
N THR A 13 -0.41 -6.37 -11.46
CA THR A 13 0.99 -6.07 -11.16
C THR A 13 1.09 -5.46 -9.78
N LEU A 14 2.04 -5.94 -8.99
CA LEU A 14 2.37 -5.37 -7.69
C LEU A 14 3.67 -4.58 -7.83
N SER A 15 3.63 -3.28 -7.58
CA SER A 15 4.81 -2.41 -7.60
C SER A 15 4.86 -1.58 -6.33
N THR A 16 6.05 -1.09 -5.96
CA THR A 16 6.14 -0.09 -4.90
C THR A 16 5.29 1.13 -5.28
N PRO A 17 4.46 1.69 -4.37
CA PRO A 17 3.77 2.94 -4.63
C PRO A 17 4.80 4.08 -4.76
N THR A 18 4.48 5.05 -5.60
CA THR A 18 5.34 6.17 -5.96
C THR A 18 4.63 7.49 -5.72
N GLN A 19 5.33 8.60 -5.87
CA GLN A 19 4.72 9.93 -5.75
C GLN A 19 3.55 10.16 -6.72
N ARG A 20 3.51 9.44 -7.85
CA ARG A 20 2.41 9.51 -8.82
C ARG A 20 1.11 8.90 -8.29
N ASP A 21 1.20 8.07 -7.26
CA ASP A 21 0.07 7.36 -6.68
C ASP A 21 -0.59 8.13 -5.53
N VAL A 22 0.02 9.21 -5.04
CA VAL A 22 -0.43 9.97 -3.85
C VAL A 22 -1.88 10.42 -3.96
N ASP A 23 -2.26 11.02 -5.09
CA ASP A 23 -3.60 11.58 -5.25
C ASP A 23 -4.65 10.46 -5.32
N ARG A 24 -4.33 9.35 -6.02
CA ARG A 24 -5.21 8.17 -6.10
C ARG A 24 -5.36 7.44 -4.77
N ILE A 25 -4.27 7.32 -3.99
CA ILE A 25 -4.34 6.75 -2.63
C ILE A 25 -5.21 7.62 -1.74
N ALA A 26 -5.05 8.95 -1.80
CA ALA A 26 -5.85 9.87 -1.01
C ALA A 26 -7.34 9.79 -1.36
N GLU A 27 -7.67 9.70 -2.65
CA GLU A 27 -9.02 9.49 -3.15
C GLU A 27 -9.63 8.19 -2.61
N LEU A 28 -8.93 7.05 -2.78
CA LEU A 28 -9.44 5.74 -2.37
C LEU A 28 -9.59 5.62 -0.85
N CYS A 29 -8.62 6.10 -0.07
CA CYS A 29 -8.66 6.05 1.39
C CYS A 29 -9.66 7.05 2.00
N ALA A 30 -10.15 8.03 1.24
CA ALA A 30 -11.21 8.93 1.70
C ALA A 30 -12.58 8.26 1.70
N ASP A 31 -12.74 7.11 1.05
CA ASP A 31 -13.97 6.32 1.09
C ASP A 31 -14.22 5.76 2.51
N PRO A 32 -15.39 6.04 3.14
CA PRO A 32 -15.75 5.49 4.44
C PRO A 32 -15.72 3.96 4.51
N ALA A 33 -15.92 3.25 3.39
CA ALA A 33 -15.82 1.80 3.32
C ALA A 33 -14.38 1.31 3.58
N VAL A 34 -13.36 2.02 3.07
CA VAL A 34 -11.96 1.69 3.35
C VAL A 34 -11.64 1.94 4.82
N ALA A 35 -12.02 3.10 5.36
CA ALA A 35 -11.80 3.42 6.77
C ALA A 35 -12.55 2.49 7.74
N ARG A 36 -13.68 1.90 7.31
CA ARG A 36 -14.45 0.95 8.12
C ARG A 36 -13.71 -0.36 8.37
N TRP A 37 -12.90 -0.82 7.42
CA TRP A 37 -12.26 -2.14 7.45
C TRP A 37 -10.74 -2.08 7.63
N THR A 38 -10.16 -0.88 7.70
CA THR A 38 -8.72 -0.68 7.83
C THR A 38 -8.40 0.31 8.96
N THR A 39 -7.11 0.50 9.23
CA THR A 39 -6.60 1.42 10.26
C THR A 39 -6.14 2.76 9.70
N VAL A 40 -6.53 3.09 8.46
CA VAL A 40 -6.15 4.37 7.85
C VAL A 40 -6.75 5.55 8.63
N PRO A 41 -6.06 6.70 8.73
CA PRO A 41 -6.61 7.87 9.41
C PRO A 41 -7.96 8.31 8.85
N SER A 42 -8.85 8.77 9.72
CA SER A 42 -10.14 9.36 9.34
C SER A 42 -10.32 10.74 10.01
N PRO A 43 -10.52 11.83 9.24
CA PRO A 43 -10.58 11.86 7.77
C PRO A 43 -9.20 11.62 7.13
N TYR A 44 -9.18 10.87 6.03
CA TYR A 44 -7.95 10.68 5.26
C TYR A 44 -7.67 11.91 4.40
N ARG A 45 -6.47 12.49 4.53
CA ARG A 45 -6.03 13.66 3.76
C ARG A 45 -4.85 13.29 2.88
N ARG A 46 -4.61 14.12 1.86
CA ARG A 46 -3.49 13.95 0.92
C ARG A 46 -2.14 13.86 1.63
N GLU A 47 -1.94 14.61 2.72
CA GLU A 47 -0.70 14.58 3.50
C GLU A 47 -0.43 13.19 4.10
N ASN A 48 -1.48 12.44 4.44
CA ASN A 48 -1.35 11.05 4.90
C ASN A 48 -0.79 10.16 3.78
N ALA A 49 -1.30 10.30 2.54
CA ALA A 49 -0.78 9.57 1.39
C ALA A 49 0.67 9.95 1.08
N VAL A 50 1.01 11.24 1.19
CA VAL A 50 2.40 11.71 1.01
C VAL A 50 3.32 11.06 2.04
N GLY A 51 2.98 11.08 3.32
CA GLY A 51 3.77 10.46 4.38
C GLY A 51 3.87 8.94 4.23
N PHE A 52 2.78 8.29 3.83
CA PHE A 52 2.76 6.86 3.56
C PHE A 52 3.74 6.48 2.44
N VAL A 53 3.68 7.16 1.29
CA VAL A 53 4.53 6.88 0.12
C VAL A 53 5.99 7.29 0.35
N ARG A 54 6.24 8.45 0.96
CA ARG A 54 7.60 9.00 1.08
C ARG A 54 8.39 8.49 2.29
N THR A 55 7.69 8.00 3.31
CA THR A 55 8.32 7.63 4.58
C THR A 55 7.98 6.21 4.97
N MET A 56 6.70 5.90 5.21
CA MET A 56 6.31 4.60 5.79
C MET A 56 6.71 3.42 4.90
N VAL A 57 6.42 3.50 3.59
CA VAL A 57 6.74 2.42 2.65
C VAL A 57 8.26 2.24 2.52
N PRO A 58 9.08 3.27 2.24
CA PRO A 58 10.53 3.15 2.22
C PRO A 58 11.14 2.61 3.52
N ASP A 59 10.68 3.10 4.69
CA ASP A 59 11.18 2.67 5.99
C ASP A 59 10.81 1.21 6.31
N GLY A 60 9.60 0.78 5.92
CA GLY A 60 9.16 -0.61 6.00
C GLY A 60 10.11 -1.52 5.23
N TRP A 61 10.32 -1.23 3.95
CA TRP A 61 11.23 -1.99 3.08
C TRP A 61 12.66 -1.99 3.61
N ALA A 62 13.17 -0.81 3.97
CA ALA A 62 14.51 -0.65 4.51
C ALA A 62 14.69 -1.46 5.79
N SER A 63 13.71 -1.46 6.69
CA SER A 63 13.78 -2.23 7.95
C SER A 63 13.47 -3.72 7.80
N GLY A 64 12.87 -4.13 6.67
CA GLY A 64 12.42 -5.49 6.43
C GLY A 64 11.28 -5.96 7.34
N ARG A 65 10.66 -5.05 8.11
CA ARG A 65 9.52 -5.37 9.00
C ARG A 65 8.18 -5.32 8.28
N GLU A 66 8.10 -4.54 7.20
CA GLU A 66 6.91 -4.44 6.37
C GLU A 66 7.29 -4.21 4.91
N CYS A 67 6.76 -5.02 3.99
CA CYS A 67 6.93 -4.84 2.55
C CYS A 67 5.58 -4.52 1.94
N THR A 68 5.46 -3.37 1.27
CA THR A 68 4.18 -2.85 0.81
C THR A 68 4.22 -2.52 -0.68
N TRP A 69 3.16 -2.93 -1.38
CA TRP A 69 2.96 -2.76 -2.82
C TRP A 69 1.59 -2.13 -3.12
N ALA A 70 1.54 -1.33 -4.17
CA ALA A 70 0.32 -0.98 -4.87
C ALA A 70 -0.14 -2.16 -5.71
N ILE A 71 -1.45 -2.45 -5.68
CA ILE A 71 -2.11 -3.41 -6.56
C ILE A 71 -2.56 -2.64 -7.80
N ARG A 72 -2.13 -3.09 -8.99
CA ARG A 72 -2.46 -2.44 -10.26
C ARG A 72 -3.17 -3.37 -11.23
N THR A 73 -4.20 -2.86 -11.89
CA THR A 73 -4.89 -3.45 -13.04
C THR A 73 -4.79 -2.47 -14.20
N ASP A 74 -4.29 -2.89 -15.37
CA ASP A 74 -4.07 -2.00 -16.52
C ASP A 74 -3.31 -0.71 -16.14
N ASP A 75 -2.25 -0.86 -15.32
CA ASP A 75 -1.44 0.21 -14.73
C ASP A 75 -2.16 1.18 -13.77
N VAL A 76 -3.45 1.00 -13.52
CA VAL A 76 -4.25 1.79 -12.56
C VAL A 76 -4.13 1.21 -11.16
N LEU A 77 -3.81 2.06 -10.16
CA LEU A 77 -3.83 1.66 -8.76
C LEU A 77 -5.27 1.45 -8.28
N VAL A 78 -5.54 0.22 -7.82
CA VAL A 78 -6.85 -0.21 -7.31
C VAL A 78 -6.84 -0.56 -5.82
N GLY A 79 -5.66 -0.65 -5.21
CA GLY A 79 -5.54 -0.93 -3.78
C GLY A 79 -4.09 -1.09 -3.34
N MET A 80 -3.91 -1.61 -2.13
CA MET A 80 -2.61 -1.90 -1.55
C MET A 80 -2.59 -3.30 -0.95
N ILE A 81 -1.42 -3.92 -0.95
CA ILE A 81 -1.12 -5.16 -0.25
C ILE A 81 0.21 -5.01 0.48
N SER A 82 0.29 -5.56 1.69
CA SER A 82 1.53 -5.61 2.45
C SER A 82 1.74 -6.96 3.10
N ILE A 83 3.00 -7.25 3.38
CA ILE A 83 3.41 -8.27 4.35
C ILE A 83 4.04 -7.50 5.52
N GLY A 84 3.38 -7.48 6.66
CA GLY A 84 3.80 -6.83 7.90
C GLY A 84 4.19 -7.82 9.00
N ASP A 85 4.60 -7.28 10.15
CA ASP A 85 5.04 -8.05 11.33
C ASP A 85 6.01 -9.19 10.97
N ILE A 86 6.98 -8.90 10.11
CA ILE A 86 7.91 -9.92 9.62
C ILE A 86 8.94 -10.24 10.71
N HIS A 87 8.84 -11.43 11.29
CA HIS A 87 9.79 -11.99 12.26
C HIS A 87 9.78 -13.52 12.19
N ASP A 88 10.87 -14.18 12.55
CA ASP A 88 10.94 -15.65 12.73
C ASP A 88 10.29 -16.51 11.62
N ARG A 89 10.45 -16.09 10.35
CA ARG A 89 9.85 -16.72 9.15
C ARG A 89 8.31 -16.69 9.12
N GLN A 90 7.73 -15.76 9.85
CA GLN A 90 6.31 -15.44 9.91
C GLN A 90 6.10 -14.01 9.39
N GLY A 91 4.86 -13.71 9.05
CA GLY A 91 4.42 -12.40 8.61
C GLY A 91 2.91 -12.39 8.37
N GLU A 92 2.31 -11.22 8.53
CA GLU A 92 0.89 -11.00 8.31
C GLU A 92 0.67 -10.38 6.93
N ILE A 93 -0.28 -10.92 6.17
CA ILE A 93 -0.71 -10.32 4.90
C ILE A 93 -1.92 -9.43 5.16
N GLY A 94 -1.79 -8.14 4.83
CA GLY A 94 -2.89 -7.18 4.85
C GLY A 94 -3.15 -6.63 3.44
N PHE A 95 -4.41 -6.38 3.10
CA PHE A 95 -4.75 -5.71 1.84
C PHE A 95 -6.03 -4.88 1.98
N TRP A 96 -6.18 -3.92 1.08
CA TRP A 96 -7.43 -3.20 0.85
C TRP A 96 -7.58 -2.86 -0.63
N LEU A 97 -8.84 -2.73 -1.07
CA LEU A 97 -9.20 -2.28 -2.41
C LEU A 97 -10.09 -1.05 -2.28
N GLY A 98 -9.97 -0.13 -3.24
CA GLY A 98 -10.92 0.96 -3.39
C GLY A 98 -12.32 0.44 -3.74
N ALA A 99 -13.35 1.19 -3.39
CA ALA A 99 -14.67 0.95 -3.97
C ALA A 99 -14.68 1.38 -5.45
N GLU A 100 -15.52 0.72 -6.26
CA GLU A 100 -15.80 1.11 -7.65
C GLU A 100 -16.66 2.38 -7.73
#